data_AF-A0AA47NRB5-F1
#
_entry.id   AF-A0AA47NRB5-F1
#
_cell.length_a   1.000
_cell.length_b   1.000
_cell.length_c   1.000
_cell.angle_alpha   90.00
_cell.angle_beta   90.00
_cell.angle_gamma   90.00
#
_symmetry.space_group_name_H-M   'P 1'
#
loop_
_entity.id
_entity.type
_entity.pdbx_description
1 polymer ?
#
loop_
_entity_poly.entity_id
_entity_poly.type
_entity_poly.pdbx_seq_one_letter_code
_entity_poly.pdbx_strand_id
1 'polypeptide(L)'
;MAQHLRNSLQERLPKQYPEDVKGHWEALKTTILKTSRDIIGFKTSKHQDWFDENDAEIQHLIDAKRKAFCTWQNDINCKAIRQAHSKAKSDGERTEKQLVDGEALEIQWLADTGDTRGLFSATKAVYGPIYQGLNPLRSKDGQSLLKDEAAISSRWREHFQELLNRNTTFEMEAINQISQRPIMEHMGDPPGHNRGPECHQKAEQRLPVMEA
;
A
#
# COMPACT_ATOMS: atom_id res chain seq x y z
N MET A 1 -17.47 -9.00 -26.39
CA MET A 1 -16.04 -8.96 -26.77
C MET A 1 -15.49 -10.31 -27.23
N ALA A 2 -15.58 -11.39 -26.45
CA ALA A 2 -15.02 -12.70 -26.84
C ALA A 2 -15.56 -13.24 -28.19
N GLN A 3 -16.86 -13.11 -28.44
CA GLN A 3 -17.46 -13.54 -29.72
C GLN A 3 -17.02 -12.68 -30.91
N HIS A 4 -16.82 -11.37 -30.69
CA HIS A 4 -16.36 -10.44 -31.71
C HIS A 4 -14.92 -10.76 -32.14
N LEU A 5 -14.02 -10.98 -31.17
CA LEU A 5 -12.65 -11.43 -31.44
C LEU A 5 -12.62 -12.74 -32.23
N ARG A 6 -13.46 -13.71 -31.84
CA ARG A 6 -13.55 -15.01 -32.52
C ARG A 6 -13.94 -14.84 -33.99
N ASN A 7 -14.98 -14.05 -34.26
CA ASN A 7 -15.46 -13.81 -35.62
C ASN A 7 -14.40 -13.10 -36.48
N SER A 8 -13.73 -12.07 -35.94
CA SER A 8 -12.68 -11.35 -36.66
C SER A 8 -11.43 -12.19 -36.92
N LEU A 9 -11.04 -13.09 -36.00
CA LEU A 9 -9.94 -14.02 -36.24
C LEU A 9 -10.31 -15.03 -37.33
N GLN A 10 -11.53 -15.54 -37.34
CA GLN A 10 -11.99 -16.49 -38.36
C GLN A 10 -12.01 -15.89 -39.78
N GLU A 11 -12.20 -14.57 -39.89
CA GLU A 11 -12.12 -13.85 -41.16
C GLU A 11 -10.67 -13.56 -41.59
N ARG A 12 -9.84 -13.06 -40.65
CA ARG A 12 -8.50 -12.52 -40.94
C ARG A 12 -7.40 -13.57 -41.00
N LEU A 13 -7.60 -14.77 -40.44
CA LEU A 13 -6.59 -15.82 -40.42
C LEU A 13 -6.25 -16.32 -41.85
N PRO A 14 -4.98 -16.62 -42.14
CA PRO A 14 -4.59 -17.22 -43.42
C PRO A 14 -5.31 -18.56 -43.61
N LYS A 15 -6.10 -18.68 -44.68
CA LYS A 15 -6.86 -19.91 -44.99
C LYS A 15 -6.13 -20.88 -45.91
N GLN A 16 -4.98 -20.47 -46.43
CA GLN A 16 -4.15 -21.26 -47.35
C GLN A 16 -2.91 -21.75 -46.61
N TYR A 17 -2.57 -23.02 -46.81
CA TYR A 17 -1.33 -23.62 -46.35
C TYR A 17 -0.21 -23.29 -47.35
N PRO A 18 0.92 -22.71 -46.91
CA PRO A 18 1.97 -22.24 -47.83
C PRO A 18 3.13 -23.22 -47.98
N GLU A 19 3.97 -22.94 -48.98
CA GLU A 19 5.23 -23.65 -49.28
C GLU A 19 6.37 -23.32 -48.30
N ASP A 20 6.33 -22.15 -47.65
CA ASP A 20 7.30 -21.73 -46.61
C ASP A 20 6.65 -21.66 -45.22
N VAL A 21 7.05 -22.58 -44.35
CA VAL A 21 6.58 -22.72 -42.97
C VAL A 21 6.90 -21.48 -42.13
N LYS A 22 8.06 -20.84 -42.37
CA LYS A 22 8.50 -19.70 -41.55
C LYS A 22 7.69 -18.45 -41.87
N GLY A 23 7.48 -18.15 -43.15
CA GLY A 23 6.59 -17.08 -43.60
C GLY A 23 5.16 -17.28 -43.12
N HIS A 24 4.65 -18.52 -43.11
CA HIS A 24 3.32 -18.81 -42.57
C HIS A 24 3.18 -18.47 -41.10
N TRP A 25 4.15 -18.91 -40.31
CA TRP A 25 4.13 -18.72 -38.87
C TRP A 25 4.17 -17.24 -38.50
N GLU A 26 5.00 -16.46 -39.18
CA GLU A 26 5.05 -15.00 -38.97
C GLU A 26 3.74 -14.32 -39.40
N ALA A 27 3.14 -14.73 -40.51
CA ALA A 27 1.84 -14.21 -40.95
C ALA A 27 0.73 -14.53 -39.93
N LEU A 28 0.68 -15.77 -39.43
CA LEU A 28 -0.27 -16.22 -38.42
C LEU A 28 -0.11 -15.40 -37.13
N LYS A 29 1.11 -15.36 -36.59
CA LYS A 29 1.45 -14.63 -35.37
C LYS A 29 1.11 -13.14 -35.50
N THR A 30 1.48 -12.52 -36.61
CA THR A 30 1.21 -11.10 -36.85
C THR A 30 -0.28 -10.81 -36.92
N THR A 31 -1.06 -11.68 -37.57
CA THR A 31 -2.51 -11.54 -37.71
C THR A 31 -3.21 -11.67 -36.37
N ILE A 32 -2.82 -12.66 -35.56
CA ILE A 32 -3.37 -12.85 -34.21
C ILE A 32 -3.04 -11.64 -33.33
N LEU A 33 -1.79 -11.17 -33.34
CA LEU A 33 -1.36 -10.04 -32.53
C LEU A 33 -2.05 -8.73 -32.95
N LYS A 34 -2.16 -8.44 -34.25
CA LYS A 34 -2.87 -7.26 -34.75
C LYS A 34 -4.36 -7.30 -34.41
N THR A 35 -5.03 -8.43 -34.66
CA THR A 35 -6.47 -8.56 -34.40
C THR A 35 -6.78 -8.50 -32.91
N SER A 36 -5.92 -9.09 -32.07
CA SER A 36 -6.03 -8.97 -30.60
C SER A 36 -5.83 -7.52 -30.16
N ARG A 37 -4.83 -6.82 -30.71
CA ARG A 37 -4.58 -5.40 -30.43
C ARG A 37 -5.75 -4.51 -30.85
N ASP A 38 -6.32 -4.71 -32.03
CA ASP A 38 -7.41 -3.88 -32.55
C ASP A 38 -8.70 -4.03 -31.73
N ILE A 39 -8.98 -5.24 -31.23
CA ILE A 39 -10.28 -5.57 -30.61
C ILE A 39 -10.22 -5.48 -29.07
N ILE A 40 -9.13 -5.99 -28.48
CA ILE A 40 -8.97 -6.04 -27.02
C ILE A 40 -8.17 -4.83 -26.53
N GLY A 41 -7.29 -4.28 -27.37
CA GLY A 41 -6.34 -3.25 -26.93
C GLY A 41 -5.23 -3.83 -26.06
N PHE A 42 -4.46 -2.95 -25.44
CA PHE A 42 -3.49 -3.32 -24.42
C PHE A 42 -4.11 -3.13 -23.03
N LYS A 43 -3.83 -4.04 -22.11
CA LYS A 43 -4.07 -3.79 -20.69
C LYS A 43 -3.08 -2.71 -20.26
N THR A 44 -3.52 -1.46 -20.20
CA THR A 44 -2.78 -0.42 -19.49
C THR A 44 -2.86 -0.75 -18.01
N SER A 45 -1.76 -1.19 -17.42
CA SER A 45 -1.68 -1.27 -15.96
C SER A 45 -1.72 0.17 -15.45
N LYS A 46 -2.85 0.59 -14.89
CA LYS A 46 -2.85 1.74 -13.99
C LYS A 46 -2.21 1.24 -12.70
N HIS A 47 -1.06 1.77 -12.32
CA HIS A 47 -0.62 1.60 -10.94
C HIS A 47 -1.68 2.31 -10.09
N GLN A 48 -2.13 1.66 -9.02
CA GLN A 48 -3.16 2.18 -8.11
C GLN A 48 -2.58 3.27 -7.21
N ASP A 49 -1.74 4.14 -7.77
CA ASP A 49 -1.03 5.18 -7.07
C ASP A 49 -1.48 6.53 -7.64
N TRP A 50 -1.78 7.47 -6.76
CA TRP A 50 -2.25 8.82 -7.10
C TRP A 50 -1.26 9.60 -8.00
N PHE A 51 -0.02 9.14 -8.07
CA PHE A 51 1.01 9.67 -8.98
C PHE A 51 0.72 9.45 -10.47
N ASP A 52 0.09 8.35 -10.88
CA ASP A 52 -0.07 8.00 -12.31
C ASP A 52 -0.93 9.04 -13.07
N GLU A 53 -1.92 9.64 -12.40
CA GLU A 53 -2.80 10.66 -12.99
C GLU A 53 -2.07 11.99 -13.23
N ASN A 54 -1.04 12.24 -12.44
CA ASN A 54 -0.28 13.49 -12.43
C ASN A 54 1.08 13.36 -13.13
N ASP A 55 1.49 12.14 -13.53
CA ASP A 55 2.84 11.87 -14.07
C ASP A 55 3.18 12.76 -15.26
N ALA A 56 2.27 12.91 -16.23
CA ALA A 56 2.54 13.75 -17.40
C ALA A 56 2.81 15.22 -17.05
N GLU A 57 2.07 15.78 -16.10
CA GLU A 57 2.27 17.16 -15.63
C GLU A 57 3.56 17.29 -14.82
N ILE A 58 3.84 16.32 -13.94
CA ILE A 58 5.07 16.26 -13.14
C ILE A 58 6.31 16.14 -14.05
N GLN A 59 6.29 15.26 -15.05
CA GLN A 59 7.38 15.13 -16.02
C GLN A 59 7.62 16.44 -16.77
N HIS A 60 6.56 17.10 -17.23
CA HIS A 60 6.68 18.40 -17.91
C HIS A 60 7.33 19.46 -17.01
N LEU A 61 6.96 19.55 -15.74
CA LEU A 61 7.58 20.48 -14.77
C LEU A 61 9.05 20.14 -14.51
N ILE A 62 9.38 18.86 -14.38
CA ILE A 62 10.76 18.39 -14.22
C ILE A 62 11.61 18.77 -15.43
N ASP A 63 11.10 18.55 -16.64
CA ASP A 63 11.80 18.87 -17.89
C ASP A 63 11.97 20.38 -18.07
N ALA A 64 10.94 21.17 -17.75
CA ALA A 64 11.02 22.63 -17.76
C ALA A 64 12.09 23.13 -16.78
N LYS A 65 12.13 22.60 -15.55
CA LYS A 65 13.15 22.94 -14.54
C LYS A 65 14.55 22.57 -15.00
N ARG A 66 14.74 21.35 -15.53
CA ARG A 66 16.02 20.87 -16.06
C ARG A 66 16.50 21.75 -17.22
N LYS A 67 15.62 22.06 -18.18
CA LYS A 67 15.94 22.93 -19.31
C LYS A 67 16.35 24.32 -18.84
N ALA A 68 15.59 24.92 -17.93
CA ALA A 68 15.91 26.24 -17.39
C ALA A 68 17.24 26.25 -16.63
N PHE A 69 17.54 25.18 -15.88
CA PHE A 69 18.83 24.99 -15.20
C PHE A 69 19.99 24.90 -16.20
N CYS A 70 19.88 24.08 -17.25
CA CYS A 70 20.89 23.99 -18.31
C CYS A 70 21.13 25.35 -18.99
N THR A 71 20.07 26.11 -19.29
CA THR A 71 20.23 27.44 -19.89
C THR A 71 20.92 28.43 -18.95
N TRP A 72 20.60 28.39 -17.65
CA TRP A 72 21.25 29.24 -16.65
C TRP A 72 22.72 28.86 -16.45
N GLN A 73 23.04 27.58 -16.48
CA GLN A 73 24.41 27.10 -16.32
C GLN A 73 25.32 27.57 -17.47
N ASN A 74 24.78 27.71 -18.68
CA ASN A 74 25.50 28.21 -19.85
C ASN A 74 25.73 29.73 -19.83
N ASP A 75 24.92 30.50 -19.09
CA ASP A 75 25.05 31.95 -18.93
C ASP A 75 24.63 32.39 -17.52
N ILE A 76 25.52 32.15 -16.57
CA ILE A 76 25.28 32.33 -15.12
C ILE A 76 25.04 33.80 -14.72
N ASN A 77 25.57 34.73 -15.51
CA ASN A 77 25.56 36.17 -15.22
C ASN A 77 24.30 36.86 -15.75
N CYS A 78 23.57 36.25 -16.67
CA CYS A 78 22.33 36.81 -17.19
C CYS A 78 21.20 36.78 -16.16
N LYS A 79 20.77 37.97 -15.72
CA LYS A 79 19.66 38.14 -14.75
C LYS A 79 18.34 37.57 -15.27
N ALA A 80 18.04 37.74 -16.56
CA ALA A 80 16.80 37.23 -17.16
C ALA A 80 16.74 35.69 -17.13
N ILE A 81 17.86 35.02 -17.44
CA ILE A 81 17.94 33.56 -17.42
C ILE A 81 17.87 33.03 -15.97
N ARG A 82 18.52 33.71 -15.02
CA ARG A 82 18.40 33.38 -13.59
C ARG A 82 16.95 33.48 -13.09
N GLN A 83 16.23 34.53 -13.48
CA GLN A 83 14.82 34.71 -13.14
C GLN A 83 13.95 33.61 -13.75
N ALA A 84 14.20 33.24 -15.02
CA ALA A 84 13.49 32.15 -15.68
C ALA A 84 13.68 30.80 -14.97
N HIS A 85 14.92 30.48 -14.54
CA HIS A 85 15.19 29.29 -13.73
C HIS A 85 14.50 29.33 -12.36
N SER A 86 14.55 30.47 -11.66
CA SER A 86 13.86 30.65 -10.38
C SER A 86 12.35 30.47 -10.52
N LYS A 87 11.76 30.95 -11.61
CA LYS A 87 10.33 30.79 -11.91
C LYS A 87 9.99 29.32 -12.15
N ALA A 88 10.72 28.63 -13.03
CA ALA A 88 10.50 27.21 -13.30
C ALA A 88 10.59 26.34 -12.03
N LYS A 89 11.50 26.69 -11.11
CA LYS A 89 11.59 26.06 -9.79
C LYS A 89 10.35 26.32 -8.93
N SER A 90 9.93 27.58 -8.83
CA SER A 90 8.79 27.99 -7.99
C SER A 90 7.47 27.42 -8.52
N ASP A 91 7.32 27.36 -9.85
CA ASP A 91 6.16 26.75 -10.51
C ASP A 91 6.08 25.24 -10.17
N GLY A 92 7.21 24.53 -10.20
CA GLY A 92 7.28 23.14 -9.77
C GLY A 92 6.88 22.92 -8.30
N GLU A 93 7.45 23.72 -7.39
CA GLU A 93 7.12 23.65 -5.95
C GLU A 93 5.64 23.98 -5.68
N ARG A 94 5.08 24.92 -6.44
CA ARG A 94 3.67 25.30 -6.32
C ARG A 94 2.74 24.17 -6.75
N THR A 95 2.99 23.55 -7.90
CA THR A 95 2.14 22.45 -8.39
C THR A 95 2.24 21.23 -7.47
N GLU A 96 3.46 20.89 -7.01
CA GLU A 96 3.65 19.81 -6.02
C GLU A 96 2.78 20.02 -4.79
N LYS A 97 2.80 21.24 -4.24
CA LYS A 97 1.97 21.58 -3.08
C LYS A 97 0.47 21.46 -3.39
N GLN A 98 0.03 21.93 -4.56
CA GLN A 98 -1.38 21.85 -4.96
C GLN A 98 -1.88 20.41 -5.08
N LEU A 99 -1.05 19.51 -5.61
CA LEU A 99 -1.38 18.09 -5.73
C LEU A 99 -1.51 17.44 -4.35
N VAL A 100 -0.54 17.68 -3.46
CA VAL A 100 -0.56 17.14 -2.10
C VAL A 100 -1.74 17.70 -1.28
N ASP A 101 -2.01 19.00 -1.39
CA ASP A 101 -3.14 19.64 -0.71
C ASP A 101 -4.48 19.07 -1.22
N GLY A 102 -4.59 18.74 -2.52
CA GLY A 102 -5.76 18.12 -3.11
C GLY A 102 -6.07 16.74 -2.51
N GLU A 103 -5.06 15.86 -2.46
CA GLU A 103 -5.20 14.52 -1.87
C GLU A 103 -5.50 14.58 -0.37
N ALA A 104 -4.83 15.48 0.36
CA ALA A 104 -5.07 15.65 1.80
C ALA A 104 -6.51 16.10 2.10
N LEU A 105 -7.07 16.97 1.26
CA LEU A 105 -8.47 17.42 1.40
C LEU A 105 -9.47 16.29 1.15
N GLU A 106 -9.23 15.43 0.16
CA GLU A 106 -10.08 14.26 -0.10
C GLU A 106 -10.07 13.28 1.07
N ILE A 107 -8.88 12.95 1.59
CA ILE A 107 -8.71 12.07 2.75
C ILE A 107 -9.40 12.66 3.99
N GLN A 108 -9.25 13.96 4.24
CA GLN A 108 -9.91 14.63 5.34
C GLN A 108 -11.44 14.58 5.20
N TRP A 109 -11.96 14.84 3.99
CA TRP A 109 -13.39 14.76 3.73
C TRP A 109 -13.97 13.35 3.95
N LEU A 110 -13.23 12.30 3.55
CA LEU A 110 -13.60 10.90 3.81
C LEU A 110 -13.64 10.59 5.31
N ALA A 111 -12.70 11.14 6.08
CA ALA A 111 -12.70 11.01 7.54
C ALA A 111 -13.90 11.73 8.18
N ASP A 112 -14.17 12.97 7.75
CA ASP A 112 -15.25 13.80 8.30
C ASP A 112 -16.64 13.23 8.01
N THR A 113 -16.81 12.56 6.86
CA THR A 113 -18.06 11.88 6.48
C THR A 113 -18.23 10.50 7.11
N GLY A 114 -17.20 9.98 7.79
CA GLY A 114 -17.22 8.65 8.42
C GLY A 114 -17.09 7.50 7.42
N ASP A 115 -16.67 7.75 6.17
CA ASP A 115 -16.42 6.70 5.18
C ASP A 115 -15.08 6.01 5.44
N THR A 116 -15.11 5.06 6.38
CA THR A 116 -13.93 4.27 6.75
C THR A 116 -13.36 3.45 5.60
N ARG A 117 -14.20 3.00 4.65
CA ARG A 117 -13.75 2.22 3.49
C ARG A 117 -13.06 3.12 2.47
N GLY A 118 -13.66 4.26 2.16
CA GLY A 118 -13.05 5.27 1.30
C GLY A 118 -11.74 5.78 1.87
N LEU A 119 -11.71 6.13 3.16
CA LEU A 119 -10.50 6.57 3.87
C LEU A 119 -9.36 5.53 3.75
N PHE A 120 -9.66 4.25 3.99
CA PHE A 120 -8.67 3.19 3.85
C PHE A 120 -8.16 3.06 2.41
N SER A 121 -9.06 3.12 1.43
CA SER A 121 -8.70 3.06 0.01
C SER A 121 -7.84 4.24 -0.43
N ALA A 122 -8.20 5.47 -0.07
CA ALA A 122 -7.46 6.69 -0.41
C ALA A 122 -6.07 6.70 0.25
N THR A 123 -6.01 6.38 1.55
CA THR A 123 -4.73 6.28 2.27
C THR A 123 -3.83 5.21 1.64
N LYS A 124 -4.40 4.06 1.25
CA LYS A 124 -3.65 3.00 0.57
C LYS A 124 -3.15 3.44 -0.81
N ALA A 125 -3.91 4.25 -1.54
CA ALA A 125 -3.48 4.81 -2.81
C ALA A 125 -2.31 5.79 -2.61
N VAL A 126 -2.33 6.64 -1.58
CA VAL A 126 -1.26 7.61 -1.27
C VAL A 126 0.10 6.97 -0.99
N TYR A 127 0.11 5.86 -0.25
CA TYR A 127 1.34 5.11 0.02
C TYR A 127 1.80 4.25 -1.17
N GLY A 128 1.00 4.19 -2.23
CA GLY A 128 1.29 3.42 -3.43
C GLY A 128 1.19 1.92 -3.24
N PRO A 129 1.68 1.13 -4.21
CA PRO A 129 1.68 -0.32 -4.14
C PRO A 129 2.51 -0.78 -2.94
N ILE A 130 1.85 -1.26 -1.89
CA ILE A 130 2.55 -1.92 -0.78
C ILE A 130 3.22 -3.16 -1.37
N TYR A 131 4.55 -3.13 -1.44
CA TYR A 131 5.33 -4.28 -1.85
C TYR A 131 5.22 -5.34 -0.75
N GLN A 132 4.21 -6.20 -0.86
CA GLN A 132 4.09 -7.39 -0.05
C GLN A 132 5.08 -8.43 -0.59
N GLY A 133 6.37 -8.21 -0.32
CA GLY A 133 7.31 -9.31 -0.33
C GLY A 133 6.81 -10.33 0.70
N LEU A 134 6.51 -11.55 0.25
CA LEU A 134 6.28 -12.66 1.18
C LEU A 134 7.56 -12.77 2.00
N ASN A 135 7.54 -12.34 3.26
CA ASN A 135 8.68 -12.43 4.16
C ASN A 135 8.90 -13.91 4.46
N PRO A 136 9.91 -14.54 3.86
CA PRO A 136 10.03 -15.98 3.95
C PRO A 136 10.38 -16.35 5.38
N LEU A 137 9.60 -17.24 5.98
CA LEU A 137 9.84 -17.70 7.34
C LEU A 137 10.66 -18.97 7.33
N ARG A 138 11.44 -19.22 8.39
CA ARG A 138 12.02 -20.55 8.59
C ARG A 138 10.98 -21.48 9.19
N SER A 139 11.02 -22.74 8.77
CA SER A 139 10.33 -23.83 9.46
C SER A 139 10.84 -23.96 10.90
N LYS A 140 10.07 -24.61 11.77
CA LYS A 140 10.38 -24.72 13.20
C LYS A 140 11.72 -25.39 13.49
N ASP A 141 12.06 -26.40 12.70
CA ASP A 141 13.33 -27.12 12.69
C ASP A 141 14.47 -26.30 12.06
N GLY A 142 14.18 -25.15 11.46
CA GLY A 142 15.16 -24.21 10.93
C GLY A 142 15.80 -24.59 9.58
N GLN A 143 15.42 -25.75 9.02
CA GLN A 143 16.04 -26.33 7.82
C GLN A 143 15.47 -25.80 6.51
N SER A 144 14.18 -25.45 6.47
CA SER A 144 13.51 -25.01 5.24
C SER A 144 13.04 -23.55 5.34
N LEU A 145 13.01 -22.88 4.18
CA LEU A 145 12.51 -21.51 4.05
C LEU A 145 11.12 -21.55 3.40
N LEU A 146 10.10 -21.19 4.17
CA LEU A 146 8.71 -21.12 3.78
C LEU A 146 8.46 -19.83 3.01
N LYS A 147 8.11 -19.96 1.73
CA LYS A 147 7.83 -18.83 0.84
C LYS A 147 6.35 -18.69 0.49
N ASP A 148 5.61 -19.79 0.55
CA ASP A 148 4.18 -19.83 0.23
C ASP A 148 3.33 -19.26 1.37
N GLU A 149 2.32 -18.45 1.05
CA GLU A 149 1.44 -17.78 2.01
C GLU A 149 0.75 -18.76 2.97
N ALA A 150 0.29 -19.90 2.46
CA ALA A 150 -0.34 -20.94 3.26
C ALA A 150 0.65 -21.57 4.27
N ALA A 151 1.89 -21.79 3.84
CA ALA A 151 2.94 -22.35 4.70
C ALA A 151 3.38 -21.36 5.79
N ILE A 152 3.53 -20.08 5.42
CA ILE A 152 3.82 -18.98 6.35
C ILE A 152 2.71 -18.84 7.39
N SER A 153 1.44 -18.87 6.96
CA SER A 153 0.29 -18.78 7.86
C SER A 153 0.20 -19.97 8.82
N SER A 154 0.49 -21.18 8.33
CA SER A 154 0.55 -22.38 9.17
C SER A 154 1.64 -22.28 10.23
N ARG A 155 2.83 -21.79 9.85
CA ARG A 155 3.95 -21.59 10.77
C ARG A 155 3.65 -20.56 11.86
N TRP A 156 2.99 -19.45 11.51
CA TRP A 156 2.53 -18.46 12.49
C TRP A 156 1.55 -19.07 13.49
N ARG A 157 0.56 -19.84 13.01
CA ARG A 157 -0.40 -20.53 13.87
C ARG A 157 0.30 -21.44 14.87
N GLU A 158 1.23 -22.27 14.40
CA GLU A 158 2.03 -23.16 15.26
C GLU A 158 2.77 -22.36 16.34
N HIS A 159 3.49 -21.30 15.95
CA HIS A 159 4.27 -20.49 16.88
C HIS A 159 3.41 -19.83 17.96
N PHE A 160 2.30 -19.19 17.58
CA PHE A 160 1.41 -18.54 18.56
C PHE A 160 0.69 -19.54 19.45
N GLN A 161 0.34 -20.71 18.92
CA GLN A 161 -0.26 -21.76 19.72
C GLN A 161 0.69 -22.23 20.84
N GLU A 162 1.98 -22.40 20.54
CA GLU A 162 3.00 -22.75 21.54
C GLU A 162 3.35 -21.61 22.49
N LEU A 163 3.29 -20.37 22.01
CA LEU A 163 3.61 -19.19 22.81
C LEU A 163 2.51 -18.89 23.83
N LEU A 164 1.24 -18.91 23.39
CA LEU A 164 0.10 -18.46 24.18
C LEU A 164 -0.58 -19.60 24.96
N ASN A 165 -0.58 -20.82 24.45
CA ASN A 165 -1.29 -21.95 25.07
C ASN A 165 -0.33 -22.90 25.80
N ARG A 166 0.64 -22.35 26.54
CA ARG A 166 1.53 -23.15 27.36
C ARG A 166 0.75 -23.73 28.54
N ASN A 167 0.74 -25.05 28.66
CA ASN A 167 0.25 -25.71 29.87
C ASN A 167 1.22 -25.42 31.01
N THR A 168 0.93 -24.40 31.79
CA THR A 168 1.57 -24.17 33.08
C THR A 168 0.97 -25.13 34.09
N THR A 169 1.81 -25.98 34.68
CA THR A 169 1.45 -26.74 35.89
C THR A 169 1.44 -25.76 37.05
N PHE A 170 0.24 -25.36 37.46
CA PHE A 170 0.05 -24.52 38.63
C PHE A 170 0.08 -25.41 39.87
N GLU A 171 0.89 -25.06 40.85
CA GLU A 171 0.80 -25.66 42.17
C GLU A 171 -0.39 -25.02 42.90
N MET A 172 -1.37 -25.82 43.31
CA MET A 172 -2.61 -25.32 43.95
C MET A 172 -2.30 -24.51 45.22
N GLU A 173 -1.20 -24.87 45.90
CA GLU A 173 -0.62 -24.15 47.02
C GLU A 173 -0.36 -22.67 46.68
N ALA A 174 0.25 -22.40 45.51
CA ALA A 174 0.59 -21.04 45.08
C ALA A 174 -0.66 -20.18 44.79
N ILE A 175 -1.73 -20.79 44.28
CA ILE A 175 -3.01 -20.11 44.03
C ILE A 175 -3.67 -19.72 45.36
N ASN A 176 -3.62 -20.62 46.36
CA ASN A 176 -4.17 -20.36 47.69
C ASN A 176 -3.40 -19.27 48.46
N GLN A 177 -2.15 -18.99 48.09
CA GLN A 177 -1.35 -17.89 48.64
C GLN A 177 -1.65 -16.52 47.99
N ILE A 178 -2.43 -16.48 46.91
CA ILE A 178 -2.81 -15.22 46.26
C ILE A 178 -3.84 -14.49 47.12
N SER A 179 -3.43 -13.36 47.73
CA SER A 179 -4.31 -12.48 48.48
C SER A 179 -5.47 -11.98 47.61
N GLN A 180 -6.70 -12.34 47.99
CA GLN A 180 -7.90 -11.90 47.30
C GLN A 180 -8.20 -10.44 47.64
N ARG A 181 -8.37 -9.60 46.61
CA ARG A 181 -8.87 -8.23 46.79
C ARG A 181 -10.38 -8.24 46.98
N PRO A 182 -10.95 -7.28 47.74
CA PRO A 182 -12.39 -7.14 47.86
C PRO A 182 -13.05 -6.94 46.48
N ILE A 183 -14.23 -7.55 46.33
CA ILE A 183 -15.01 -7.50 45.09
C ILE A 183 -15.40 -6.05 44.81
N MET A 184 -15.11 -5.58 43.59
CA MET A 184 -15.51 -4.26 43.12
C MET A 184 -16.90 -4.35 42.49
N GLU A 185 -17.96 -4.24 43.30
CA GLU A 185 -19.36 -4.38 42.87
C GLU A 185 -19.71 -3.45 41.69
N HIS A 186 -19.14 -2.24 41.64
CA HIS A 186 -19.37 -1.27 40.57
C HIS A 186 -18.86 -1.69 39.18
N MET A 187 -18.05 -2.74 39.07
CA MET A 187 -17.61 -3.29 37.77
C MET A 187 -18.69 -4.15 37.10
N GLY A 188 -19.71 -4.57 37.85
CA GLY A 188 -20.88 -5.28 37.31
C GLY A 188 -21.94 -4.33 36.73
N ASP A 189 -21.80 -3.02 36.96
CA ASP A 189 -22.74 -2.03 36.44
C ASP A 189 -22.53 -1.83 34.94
N PRO A 190 -23.61 -1.78 34.13
CA PRO A 190 -23.50 -1.46 32.72
C PRO A 190 -22.84 -0.08 32.55
N PRO A 191 -21.95 0.10 31.55
CA PRO A 191 -21.27 1.37 31.35
C PRO A 191 -22.30 2.47 31.05
N GLY A 192 -22.49 3.36 32.02
CA GLY A 192 -23.32 4.56 31.86
C GLY A 192 -22.67 5.54 30.90
N HIS A 193 -23.49 6.22 30.10
CA HIS A 193 -23.11 7.08 28.97
C HIS A 193 -22.32 8.37 29.35
N ASN A 194 -21.83 8.49 30.59
CA ASN A 194 -21.13 9.69 31.09
C ASN A 194 -20.03 9.34 32.11
N ARG A 195 -18.95 8.67 31.68
CA ARG A 195 -17.71 8.64 32.45
C ARG A 195 -16.48 8.87 31.56
N GLY A 196 -16.04 10.12 31.52
CA GLY A 196 -14.61 10.45 31.55
C GLY A 196 -14.38 11.45 32.70
N PRO A 197 -13.15 11.69 33.20
CA PRO A 197 -11.95 10.86 33.23
C PRO A 197 -11.56 10.56 34.70
N GLU A 198 -12.21 9.60 35.37
CA GLU A 198 -11.83 9.24 36.76
C GLU A 198 -10.62 8.28 36.84
N CYS A 199 -10.17 7.72 35.71
CA CYS A 199 -9.08 6.73 35.68
C CYS A 199 -7.69 7.30 36.04
N HIS A 200 -7.50 8.63 36.09
CA HIS A 200 -6.16 9.20 36.33
C HIS A 200 -5.88 9.57 37.80
N GLN A 201 -6.85 9.55 38.71
CA GLN A 201 -6.64 10.07 40.07
C GLN A 201 -6.14 9.03 41.12
N LYS A 202 -6.17 7.72 40.83
CA LYS A 202 -5.81 6.68 41.83
C LYS A 202 -4.37 6.16 41.77
N ALA A 203 -3.49 6.79 40.99
CA ALA A 203 -2.08 6.41 40.92
C ALA A 203 -1.21 6.94 42.09
N GLU A 204 -1.74 7.78 42.98
CA GLU A 204 -0.96 8.39 44.08
C GLU A 204 -1.29 7.82 45.48
N GLN A 205 -1.18 6.51 45.65
CA GLN A 205 -0.93 5.94 46.98
C GLN A 205 0.43 5.24 46.98
N ARG A 206 1.42 6.02 47.44
CA ARG A 206 2.83 5.70 47.62
C ARG A 206 3.04 4.37 48.36
N LEU A 207 3.90 3.50 47.80
CA LEU A 207 4.63 2.51 48.58
C LEU A 207 5.77 3.23 49.33
N PRO A 208 6.00 2.95 50.63
CA PRO A 208 7.10 3.55 51.36
C PRO A 208 8.43 2.98 50.85
N VAL A 209 9.37 3.89 50.58
CA VAL A 209 10.78 3.57 50.35
C VAL A 209 11.33 2.94 51.64
N MET A 210 11.74 1.67 51.58
CA MET A 210 12.60 1.10 52.61
C MET A 210 14.05 1.44 52.24
N GLU A 211 14.62 2.40 52.96
CA GLU A 211 16.07 2.54 53.11
C GLU A 211 16.60 1.40 53.98
N ALA A 212 17.64 0.73 53.48
CA ALA A 212 18.73 0.15 54.25
C ALA A 212 19.99 0.15 53.36
#